data_AF-A0A7H4PYZ5-F1
#
_entry.id   AF-A0A7H4PYZ5-F1
#
_cell.length_a   1.000
_cell.length_b   1.000
_cell.length_c   1.000
_cell.angle_alpha   90.00
_cell.angle_beta   90.00
_cell.angle_gamma   90.00
#
_symmetry.space_group_name_H-M   'P 1'
#
loop_
_entity.id
_entity.type
_entity.pdbx_description
1 polymer ?
#
loop_
_entity_poly.entity_id
_entity_poly.type
_entity_poly.pdbx_seq_one_letter_code
_entity_poly.pdbx_strand_id
1 'polypeptide(L)' 'MTPASLIEQYGPRESMEYDVVIVGGGPAGLSAAIRLKQRAQQAGVEIGVCVLEKGSEVGAH' A
#
# COMPACT_ATOMS: atom_id res chain seq x y z
N MET A 1 -15.28 8.57 -20.67
CA MET A 1 -13.85 8.24 -20.63
C MET A 1 -13.74 6.72 -20.59
N THR A 2 -13.22 6.08 -21.62
CA THR A 2 -13.09 4.61 -21.69
C THR A 2 -11.72 4.18 -21.14
N PRO A 3 -11.55 2.93 -20.68
CA PRO A 3 -10.24 2.40 -20.31
C PRO A 3 -9.19 2.59 -21.41
N ALA A 4 -9.59 2.41 -22.68
CA ALA A 4 -8.72 2.64 -23.85
C ALA A 4 -8.23 4.10 -23.95
N SER A 5 -9.13 5.08 -23.77
CA SER A 5 -8.75 6.51 -23.80
C SER A 5 -7.81 6.91 -22.66
N LEU A 6 -7.87 6.24 -21.51
CA LEU A 6 -6.98 6.50 -20.37
C LEU A 6 -5.57 5.94 -20.62
N ILE A 7 -5.46 4.77 -21.24
CA ILE A 7 -4.17 4.14 -21.56
C ILE A 7 -3.45 4.93 -22.66
N GLU A 8 -4.19 5.44 -23.65
CA GLU A 8 -3.60 6.28 -24.70
C GLU A 8 -3.03 7.59 -24.13
N GLN A 9 -3.72 8.21 -23.16
CA GLN A 9 -3.29 9.48 -22.58
C GLN A 9 -2.18 9.35 -21.52
N TYR A 10 -2.24 8.33 -20.66
CA TYR A 10 -1.37 8.21 -19.48
C TYR A 10 -0.41 7.01 -19.52
N GLY A 11 -0.47 6.20 -20.57
CA GLY A 11 0.28 4.96 -20.67
C GLY A 11 -0.34 3.79 -19.89
N PRO A 12 0.27 2.60 -19.95
CA PRO A 12 -0.15 1.45 -19.16
C PRO A 12 0.04 1.72 -17.66
N ARG A 13 -0.84 1.15 -16.83
CA ARG A 13 -0.68 1.22 -15.36
C ARG A 13 0.27 0.14 -14.90
N GLU A 14 1.25 0.51 -14.09
CA GLU A 14 2.06 -0.45 -13.35
C GLU A 14 1.24 -1.04 -12.20
N SER A 15 1.50 -2.30 -11.88
CA SER A 15 0.84 -3.02 -10.79
C SER A 15 1.86 -3.87 -10.04
N MET A 16 1.69 -3.96 -8.73
CA MET A 16 2.48 -4.81 -7.85
C MET A 16 1.53 -5.57 -6.92
N GLU A 17 1.83 -6.84 -6.65
CA GLU A 17 1.01 -7.68 -5.76
C GLU A 17 1.45 -7.52 -4.30
N TYR A 18 0.47 -7.41 -3.40
CA TYR A 18 0.65 -7.38 -1.95
C TYR A 18 -0.51 -8.11 -1.29
N ASP A 19 -0.27 -8.78 -0.15
CA ASP A 19 -1.33 -9.39 0.64
C ASP A 19 -2.24 -8.34 1.28
N VAL A 20 -1.65 -7.21 1.69
CA VAL A 20 -2.37 -6.09 2.29
C VAL A 20 -1.84 -4.76 1.75
N VAL A 21 -2.77 -3.89 1.32
CA VAL A 21 -2.50 -2.49 0.99
C VAL A 21 -3.23 -1.59 1.99
N ILE A 22 -2.50 -0.67 2.62
CA ILE A 22 -3.02 0.32 3.56
C ILE A 22 -2.85 1.70 2.95
N VAL A 23 -3.95 2.46 2.85
CA VAL A 23 -3.95 3.83 2.32
C VAL A 23 -3.98 4.82 3.48
N GLY A 24 -2.91 5.58 3.64
CA GLY A 24 -2.66 6.53 4.73
C GLY A 24 -1.57 6.03 5.69
N GLY A 25 -0.46 6.78 5.76
CA GLY A 25 0.69 6.55 6.62
C GLY A 25 0.62 7.25 7.98
N GLY A 26 -0.59 7.57 8.46
CA GLY A 26 -0.82 8.14 9.80
C GLY A 26 -0.76 7.08 10.92
N PRO A 27 -1.03 7.47 12.19
CA PRO A 27 -0.93 6.57 13.34
C PRO A 27 -1.75 5.29 13.20
N ALA A 28 -2.97 5.37 12.65
CA ALA A 28 -3.83 4.21 12.45
C ALA A 28 -3.26 3.24 11.40
N GLY A 29 -2.83 3.74 10.24
CA GLY A 29 -2.30 2.91 9.16
C GLY A 29 -0.98 2.24 9.53
N LEU A 30 -0.06 2.99 10.15
CA LEU A 30 1.20 2.43 10.64
C LEU A 30 0.99 1.42 11.76
N SER A 31 0.09 1.69 12.72
CA SER A 31 -0.23 0.73 13.79
C SER A 31 -0.79 -0.58 13.22
N ALA A 32 -1.66 -0.49 12.20
CA ALA A 32 -2.19 -1.66 11.50
C ALA A 32 -1.09 -2.44 10.77
N ALA A 33 -0.21 -1.76 10.00
CA ALA A 33 0.91 -2.39 9.30
C ALA A 33 1.85 -3.13 10.26
N ILE A 34 2.26 -2.45 11.33
CA ILE A 34 3.14 -3.01 12.37
C ILE A 34 2.48 -4.23 13.00
N ARG A 35 1.20 -4.12 13.39
CA ARG A 35 0.50 -5.21 14.06
C ARG A 35 0.30 -6.42 13.14
N LEU A 36 0.06 -6.21 11.85
CA LEU A 36 -0.02 -7.27 10.85
C LEU A 36 1.30 -8.03 10.72
N LYS A 37 2.43 -7.31 10.56
CA LYS A 37 3.75 -7.96 10.47
C LYS A 37 4.13 -8.71 11.74
N GLN A 38 3.81 -8.17 12.92
CA GLN A 38 3.99 -8.87 14.20
C GLN A 38 3.18 -10.17 14.27
N ARG A 39 1.90 -10.15 13.86
CA ARG A 39 1.04 -11.34 13.83
C ARG A 39 1.53 -12.38 12.83
N ALA A 40 1.96 -11.95 11.65
CA ALA A 40 2.53 -12.83 10.63
C ALA A 40 3.80 -13.53 11.16
N GLN A 41 4.68 -12.79 11.82
CA GLN A 41 5.86 -13.34 12.48
C GLN A 41 5.49 -14.37 13.56
N GLN A 42 4.49 -14.09 14.40
CA GLN A 42 4.01 -15.02 15.42
C GLN A 42 3.41 -16.31 14.83
N ALA A 43 2.77 -16.21 13.67
CA ALA A 43 2.19 -17.34 12.96
C ALA A 43 3.20 -18.08 12.06
N GLY A 44 4.46 -17.60 11.96
CA GLY A 44 5.47 -18.20 11.10
C GLY A 44 5.19 -18.05 9.60
N VAL A 45 4.43 -17.02 9.22
CA VAL A 45 4.10 -16.74 7.81
C VAL A 45 4.69 -15.40 7.38
N GLU A 46 5.07 -15.31 6.11
CA GLU A 46 5.48 -14.04 5.51
C GLU A 46 4.27 -13.41 4.80
N ILE A 47 4.13 -12.08 4.95
CA ILE A 47 3.15 -11.28 4.20
C ILE A 47 3.79 -10.00 3.67
N GLY A 48 3.44 -9.61 2.45
CA GLY A 48 3.71 -8.32 1.86
C GLY A 48 2.67 -7.28 2.32
N VAL A 49 3.14 -6.21 2.97
CA VAL A 49 2.28 -5.09 3.42
C VAL A 49 2.79 -3.81 2.79
N CYS A 50 1.96 -3.17 1.97
CA CYS A 50 2.22 -1.86 1.38
C CYS A 50 1.49 -0.77 2.17
N VAL A 51 2.19 0.31 2.53
CA VAL A 51 1.59 1.52 3.10
C VAL A 51 1.79 2.65 2.12
N LEU A 52 0.69 3.21 1.62
CA LEU A 52 0.69 4.34 0.69
C LEU A 52 0.41 5.62 1.46
N GLU A 53 1.31 6.58 1.40
CA GLU A 53 1.14 7.92 1.99
C GLU A 53 1.24 8.97 0.87
N LYS A 54 0.43 10.03 0.96
CA LYS A 54 0.46 11.16 0.02
C LYS A 54 1.69 12.04 0.29
N GLY A 55 2.06 12.22 1.56
CA GLY A 55 3.26 12.96 1.96
C GLY A 55 4.53 12.42 1.28
N SER A 56 5.49 13.30 1.02
CA SER A 56 6.80 12.91 0.48
C SER A 56 7.58 11.98 1.41
N GLU A 57 7.21 12.00 2.69
CA GLU A 57 7.73 11.14 3.75
C GLU A 57 6.63 10.89 4.80
N VAL A 58 6.85 9.88 5.64
CA VAL A 58 5.93 9.54 6.73
C VAL A 58 5.85 10.71 7.71
N GLY A 59 4.63 11.18 8.00
CA GLY A 59 4.38 12.28 8.93
C GLY A 59 4.46 13.68 8.31
N ALA A 60 4.70 13.81 7.00
CA ALA A 60 4.68 15.10 6.31
C ALA A 60 3.27 15.64 6.00
N HIS A 61 2.21 14.99 6.47
CA HIS A 61 0.81 15.37 6.25
C HIS A 61 -0.11 14.89 7.37
#